data_AF-A0A1F7URZ2-F1
#
_entry.id   AF-A0A1F7URZ2-F1
#
_cell.length_a   1.000
_cell.length_b   1.000
_cell.length_c   1.000
_cell.angle_alpha   90.00
_cell.angle_beta   90.00
_cell.angle_gamma   90.00
#
_symmetry.space_group_name_H-M   'P 1'
#
loop_
_entity.id
_entity.type
_entity.pdbx_description
1 polymer ?
#
loop_
_entity_poly.entity_id
_entity_poly.type
_entity_poly.pdbx_seq_one_letter_code
_entity_poly.pdbx_strand_id
1 'polypeptide(L)'
;MKKVVVFGVFDLLHPGHLYFLREAKKYGDHLTVVITRDARVLHEKGHTPKLNERERVEMVSALRDVDNVALGDKVGEWKILRKLKPNVICIGYDQDATLIECAGLTYRPKIVRITQYKKYSSRVITAH
;
A
#
# COMPACT_ATOMS: atom_id res chain seq x y z
N MET A 1 2.53 -21.12 -0.71
CA MET A 1 2.94 -19.73 -0.99
C MET A 1 2.12 -18.77 -0.14
N LYS A 2 2.78 -18.01 0.74
CA LYS A 2 2.17 -17.03 1.64
C LYS A 2 2.15 -15.64 0.99
N LYS A 3 0.96 -15.11 0.74
CA LYS A 3 0.75 -13.83 0.05
C LYS A 3 0.66 -12.68 1.05
N VAL A 4 1.44 -11.65 0.84
CA VAL A 4 1.43 -10.38 1.57
C VAL A 4 0.88 -9.30 0.66
N VAL A 5 -0.01 -8.46 1.19
CA VAL A 5 -0.52 -7.27 0.50
C VAL A 5 -0.22 -6.04 1.33
N VAL A 6 0.16 -4.96 0.66
CA VAL A 6 0.23 -3.61 1.22
C VAL A 6 -0.61 -2.66 0.38
N PHE A 7 -1.14 -1.62 1.01
CA PHE A 7 -1.88 -0.55 0.33
C PHE A 7 -1.18 0.78 0.54
N GLY A 8 -1.11 1.62 -0.49
CA GLY A 8 -0.58 2.96 -0.33
C GLY A 8 -0.69 3.81 -1.58
N VAL A 9 -0.47 5.11 -1.40
CA VAL A 9 -0.35 6.04 -2.53
C VAL A 9 1.01 5.86 -3.20
N PHE A 10 2.10 5.73 -2.44
CA PHE A 10 3.47 5.64 -2.98
C PHE A 10 3.74 6.73 -4.03
N ASP A 11 3.45 7.99 -3.66
CA ASP A 11 3.57 9.14 -4.56
C ASP A 11 5.03 9.43 -4.90
N LEU A 12 5.75 10.13 -4.03
CA LEU A 12 7.20 10.25 -4.14
C LEU A 12 7.87 9.17 -3.29
N LEU A 13 8.54 8.23 -3.96
CA LEU A 13 9.30 7.18 -3.30
C LEU A 13 10.44 7.76 -2.48
N HIS A 14 10.68 7.17 -1.31
CA HIS A 14 11.68 7.62 -0.36
C HIS A 14 12.13 6.46 0.53
N PRO A 15 13.21 6.60 1.32
CA PRO A 15 13.75 5.49 2.12
C PRO A 15 12.74 4.84 3.06
N GLY A 16 11.80 5.62 3.62
CA GLY A 16 10.68 5.07 4.40
C GLY A 16 9.80 4.06 3.65
N HIS A 17 9.48 4.29 2.36
CA HIS A 17 8.72 3.33 1.54
C HIS A 17 9.54 2.06 1.29
N LEU A 18 10.83 2.21 0.97
CA LEU A 18 11.72 1.06 0.75
C LEU A 18 11.83 0.18 2.00
N TYR A 19 12.00 0.81 3.16
CA TYR A 19 11.99 0.08 4.43
C TYR A 19 10.66 -0.63 4.66
N PHE A 20 9.53 0.07 4.49
CA PHE A 20 8.20 -0.50 4.69
C PHE A 20 7.96 -1.74 3.83
N LEU A 21 8.28 -1.66 2.53
CA LEU A 21 8.12 -2.77 1.60
C LEU A 21 9.05 -3.94 1.92
N ARG A 22 10.32 -3.65 2.26
CA ARG A 22 11.29 -4.67 2.69
C ARG A 22 10.84 -5.40 3.94
N GLU A 23 10.33 -4.67 4.94
CA GLU A 23 9.79 -5.30 6.16
C GLU A 23 8.51 -6.09 5.85
N ALA A 24 7.64 -5.60 4.95
CA ALA A 24 6.43 -6.32 4.56
C ALA A 24 6.74 -7.65 3.87
N LYS A 25 7.74 -7.66 2.98
CA LYS A 25 8.19 -8.87 2.26
C LYS A 25 8.60 -10.00 3.21
N LYS A 26 9.14 -9.70 4.40
CA LYS A 26 9.51 -10.72 5.42
C LYS A 26 8.33 -11.55 5.93
N TYR A 27 7.10 -11.10 5.73
CA TYR A 27 5.91 -11.81 6.23
C TYR A 27 5.36 -12.86 5.26
N GLY A 28 5.95 -13.05 4.08
CA GLY A 28 5.55 -14.11 3.15
C GLY A 28 6.47 -14.25 1.94
N ASP A 29 6.03 -15.04 0.97
CA ASP A 29 6.84 -15.41 -0.20
C ASP A 29 6.59 -14.44 -1.36
N HIS A 30 5.42 -13.80 -1.39
CA HIS A 30 4.98 -12.93 -2.47
C HIS A 30 4.32 -11.66 -1.92
N LEU A 31 4.87 -10.50 -2.25
CA LEU A 31 4.40 -9.16 -1.92
C LEU A 31 3.71 -8.53 -3.12
N THR A 32 2.42 -8.27 -2.99
CA THR A 32 1.67 -7.44 -3.91
C THR A 32 1.46 -6.04 -3.32
N VAL A 33 1.86 -5.01 -4.04
CA VAL A 33 1.57 -3.61 -3.68
C VAL A 33 0.31 -3.15 -4.41
N VAL A 34 -0.68 -2.69 -3.65
CA VAL A 34 -1.90 -2.10 -4.19
C VAL A 34 -1.81 -0.57 -4.15
N ILE A 35 -1.73 0.02 -5.33
CA ILE A 35 -1.62 1.46 -5.54
C ILE A 35 -3.00 2.11 -5.47
N THR A 36 -3.17 3.08 -4.57
CA THR A 36 -4.41 3.86 -4.48
C THR A 36 -4.60 4.70 -5.74
N ARG A 37 -5.81 4.65 -6.32
CA ARG A 37 -6.17 5.42 -7.53
C ARG A 37 -6.17 6.93 -7.30
N ASP A 38 -5.87 7.70 -8.34
CA ASP A 38 -5.81 9.17 -8.27
C ASP A 38 -7.14 9.77 -7.77
N ALA A 39 -8.26 9.30 -8.32
CA ALA A 39 -9.60 9.75 -7.93
C ALA A 39 -9.92 9.49 -6.45
N ARG A 40 -9.41 8.38 -5.88
CA ARG A 40 -9.60 8.06 -4.47
C ARG A 40 -8.74 8.95 -3.58
N VAL A 41 -7.50 9.24 -3.97
CA VAL A 41 -6.65 10.20 -3.27
C VAL A 41 -7.28 11.59 -3.26
N LEU A 42 -7.80 12.04 -4.41
CA LEU A 42 -8.50 13.31 -4.51
C LEU A 42 -9.72 13.38 -3.58
N HIS A 43 -10.54 12.34 -3.57
CA HIS A 43 -11.72 12.27 -2.71
C HIS A 43 -11.37 12.26 -1.21
N GLU A 44 -10.37 11.47 -0.80
CA GLU A 44 -10.03 11.30 0.63
C GLU A 44 -9.13 12.43 1.17
N LYS A 45 -8.29 13.05 0.33
CA LYS A 45 -7.28 14.02 0.76
C LYS A 45 -7.47 15.43 0.21
N GLY A 46 -8.42 15.65 -0.71
CA GLY A 46 -8.71 16.95 -1.33
C GLY A 46 -7.65 17.43 -2.33
N HIS A 47 -6.68 16.59 -2.70
CA HIS A 47 -5.66 16.92 -3.69
C HIS A 47 -5.26 15.69 -4.50
N THR A 48 -4.75 15.90 -5.72
CA THR A 48 -4.16 14.83 -6.52
C THR A 48 -2.75 14.49 -6.04
N PRO A 49 -2.27 13.25 -6.26
CA PRO A 49 -0.85 12.92 -6.13
C PRO A 49 0.01 13.76 -7.09
N LYS A 50 1.32 13.83 -6.83
CA LYS A 50 2.30 14.46 -7.72
C LYS A 50 2.53 13.60 -8.97
N LEU A 51 2.60 12.29 -8.80
CA LEU A 51 2.70 11.30 -9.88
C LEU A 51 1.35 10.62 -10.11
N ASN A 52 0.93 10.49 -11.35
CA ASN A 52 -0.32 9.82 -11.68
C ASN A 52 -0.26 8.31 -11.34
N GLU A 53 -1.41 7.65 -11.30
CA GLU A 53 -1.50 6.25 -10.85
C GLU A 53 -0.68 5.27 -11.71
N ARG A 54 -0.43 5.58 -12.99
CA ARG A 54 0.40 4.74 -13.86
C ARG A 54 1.89 4.90 -13.55
N GLU A 55 2.35 6.13 -13.37
CA GLU A 55 3.73 6.44 -12.99
C GLU A 55 4.08 5.78 -11.64
N ARG A 56 3.16 5.87 -10.67
CA ARG A 56 3.35 5.25 -9.35
C ARG A 56 3.40 3.72 -9.45
N VAL A 57 2.58 3.12 -10.31
CA VAL A 57 2.64 1.68 -10.58
C VAL A 57 3.99 1.29 -11.18
N GLU A 58 4.47 2.02 -12.19
CA GLU A 58 5.75 1.76 -12.83
C GLU A 58 6.92 1.85 -11.84
N MET A 59 6.99 2.95 -11.09
CA MET A 59 8.03 3.19 -10.09
C MET A 59 8.07 2.10 -9.01
N VAL A 60 6.92 1.66 -8.52
CA VAL A 60 6.83 0.61 -7.50
C VAL A 60 7.12 -0.77 -8.08
N SER A 61 6.77 -1.02 -9.35
CA SER A 61 7.04 -2.31 -10.02
C SER A 61 8.54 -2.55 -10.24
N ALA A 62 9.34 -1.48 -10.30
CA ALA A 62 10.79 -1.57 -10.42
C ALA A 62 11.50 -1.92 -9.09
N LEU A 63 10.79 -1.96 -7.96
CA LEU A 63 11.39 -2.20 -6.65
C LEU A 63 11.66 -3.69 -6.42
N ARG A 64 12.88 -4.02 -6.01
CA ARG A 64 13.36 -5.39 -5.81
C ARG A 64 12.47 -6.26 -4.91
N ASP A 65 11.92 -5.68 -3.83
CA ASP A 65 11.13 -6.42 -2.84
C ASP A 65 9.68 -6.66 -3.28
N VAL A 66 9.26 -6.09 -4.41
CA VAL A 66 7.88 -6.13 -4.92
C VAL A 66 7.76 -7.15 -6.05
N ASP A 67 6.90 -8.15 -5.87
CA ASP A 67 6.70 -9.19 -6.89
C ASP A 67 5.57 -8.83 -7.87
N ASN A 68 4.60 -8.03 -7.43
CA ASN A 68 3.48 -7.62 -8.26
C ASN A 68 2.92 -6.27 -7.79
N VAL A 69 2.41 -5.48 -8.74
CA VAL A 69 1.72 -4.23 -8.46
C VAL A 69 0.34 -4.25 -9.08
N ALA A 70 -0.65 -3.78 -8.34
CA ALA A 70 -2.03 -3.69 -8.82
C ALA A 70 -2.60 -2.31 -8.49
N LEU A 71 -3.50 -1.81 -9.34
CA LEU A 71 -4.33 -0.67 -8.97
C LEU A 71 -5.42 -1.13 -8.00
N GLY A 72 -5.65 -0.32 -6.97
CA GLY A 72 -6.74 -0.51 -6.03
C GLY A 72 -8.11 -0.25 -6.63
N ASP A 73 -9.13 -0.45 -5.81
CA ASP A 73 -10.51 -0.21 -6.21
C ASP A 73 -10.90 1.27 -6.05
N LYS A 74 -12.09 1.59 -6.56
CA LYS A 74 -12.74 2.88 -6.34
C LYS A 74 -13.10 3.06 -4.85
N VAL A 75 -13.49 4.27 -4.48
CA VAL A 75 -13.93 4.61 -3.12
C VAL A 75 -15.05 3.65 -2.67
N GLY A 76 -14.94 3.11 -1.45
CA GLY A 76 -15.94 2.19 -0.87
C GLY A 76 -15.88 0.75 -1.36
N GLU A 77 -14.98 0.41 -2.29
CA GLU A 77 -14.84 -0.94 -2.83
C GLU A 77 -13.61 -1.68 -2.28
N TRP A 78 -13.75 -3.01 -2.13
CA TRP A 78 -12.70 -3.93 -1.65
C TRP A 78 -12.64 -5.23 -2.48
N LYS A 79 -12.94 -5.14 -3.78
CA LYS A 79 -12.90 -6.28 -4.72
C LYS A 79 -11.49 -6.84 -4.87
N ILE A 80 -10.46 -6.00 -4.80
CA ILE A 80 -9.06 -6.41 -4.92
C ILE A 80 -8.66 -7.39 -3.81
N LEU A 81 -9.13 -7.19 -2.58
CA LEU A 81 -8.89 -8.12 -1.47
C LEU A 81 -9.57 -9.47 -1.72
N ARG A 82 -10.78 -9.48 -2.26
CA ARG A 82 -11.49 -10.73 -2.61
C ARG A 82 -10.80 -11.49 -3.75
N LYS A 83 -10.17 -10.78 -4.69
CA LYS A 83 -9.39 -11.35 -5.79
C LYS A 83 -8.04 -11.90 -5.30
N LEU A 84 -7.29 -11.08 -4.56
CA LEU A 84 -5.92 -11.43 -4.14
C LEU A 84 -5.90 -12.46 -3.01
N LYS A 85 -6.90 -12.47 -2.13
CA LYS A 85 -6.96 -13.35 -0.94
C LYS A 85 -5.62 -13.45 -0.20
N PRO A 86 -5.03 -12.33 0.27
CA PRO A 86 -3.78 -12.36 1.02
C PRO A 86 -3.89 -13.15 2.33
N ASN A 87 -2.76 -13.73 2.74
CA ASN A 87 -2.60 -14.31 4.07
C ASN A 87 -2.25 -13.24 5.10
N VAL A 88 -1.51 -12.21 4.68
CA VAL A 88 -1.06 -11.11 5.53
C VAL A 88 -1.35 -9.78 4.84
N ILE A 89 -1.87 -8.81 5.59
CA ILE A 89 -1.94 -7.41 5.16
C ILE A 89 -1.02 -6.61 6.06
N CYS A 90 -0.03 -5.97 5.45
CA CYS A 90 0.90 -5.08 6.15
C CYS A 90 0.43 -3.63 6.00
N ILE A 91 0.38 -2.90 7.11
CA ILE A 91 -0.01 -1.50 7.18
C ILE A 91 1.11 -0.66 7.79
N GLY A 92 1.19 0.60 7.37
CA GLY A 92 2.10 1.59 7.94
C GLY A 92 1.76 1.93 9.39
N TYR A 93 2.73 2.52 10.08
CA TYR A 93 2.64 2.87 11.50
C TYR A 93 1.49 3.84 11.83
N ASP A 94 1.11 4.69 10.89
CA ASP A 94 0.09 5.72 10.99
C ASP A 94 -1.26 5.32 10.37
N GLN A 95 -1.36 4.11 9.81
CA GLN A 95 -2.57 3.63 9.17
C GLN A 95 -3.51 2.94 10.16
N ASP A 96 -4.80 3.22 10.01
CA ASP A 96 -5.86 2.54 10.75
C ASP A 96 -6.19 1.19 10.10
N ALA A 97 -6.23 0.14 10.92
CA ALA A 97 -6.54 -1.22 10.49
C ALA A 97 -8.05 -1.45 10.32
N THR A 98 -8.90 -0.61 10.90
CA THR A 98 -10.37 -0.77 10.91
C THR A 98 -10.97 -0.82 9.50
N LEU A 99 -10.37 -0.11 8.55
CA LEU A 99 -10.81 -0.10 7.14
C LEU A 99 -10.78 -1.49 6.49
N ILE A 100 -9.86 -2.36 6.92
CA ILE A 100 -9.75 -3.73 6.43
C ILE A 100 -10.83 -4.62 7.06
N GLU A 101 -11.19 -4.36 8.32
CA GLU A 101 -12.25 -5.10 9.02
C GLU A 101 -13.63 -4.83 8.40
N CYS A 102 -13.83 -3.60 7.89
CA CYS A 102 -15.03 -3.23 7.16
C CYS A 102 -15.16 -3.87 5.76
N ALA A 103 -14.15 -4.60 5.28
CA ALA A 103 -14.15 -5.15 3.92
C ALA A 103 -15.06 -6.39 3.73
N GLY A 104 -15.73 -6.88 4.79
CA GLY A 104 -16.70 -7.98 4.70
C GLY A 104 -16.10 -9.27 4.13
N LEU A 105 -14.84 -9.55 4.49
CA LEU A 105 -14.08 -10.66 3.93
C LEU A 105 -14.60 -12.00 4.46
N THR A 106 -14.69 -13.00 3.57
CA THR A 106 -15.02 -14.39 3.93
C THR A 106 -13.83 -15.15 4.53
N TYR A 107 -12.68 -14.49 4.64
CA TYR A 107 -11.44 -15.03 5.19
C TYR A 107 -10.80 -13.99 6.12
N ARG A 108 -9.92 -14.44 7.00
CA ARG A 108 -9.27 -13.58 8.00
C ARG A 108 -7.76 -13.47 7.71
N PRO A 109 -7.31 -12.41 7.01
CA PRO A 109 -5.88 -12.16 6.87
C PRO A 109 -5.28 -11.74 8.21
N LYS A 110 -4.01 -12.09 8.46
CA LYS A 110 -3.26 -11.52 9.58
C LYS A 110 -2.93 -10.06 9.27
N ILE A 111 -3.34 -9.13 10.11
CA ILE A 111 -2.96 -7.72 9.99
C ILE A 111 -1.65 -7.50 10.76
N VAL A 112 -0.68 -6.86 10.13
CA VAL A 112 0.62 -6.55 10.72
C VAL A 112 0.93 -5.08 10.52
N ARG A 113 1.20 -4.37 11.61
CA ARG A 113 1.67 -2.97 11.55
C ARG A 113 3.18 -2.94 11.53
N ILE A 114 3.74 -2.24 10.54
CA ILE A 114 5.18 -2.05 10.38
C ILE A 114 5.56 -0.71 10.98
N THR A 115 6.63 -0.70 11.77
CA THR A 115 7.13 0.49 12.45
C THR A 115 7.68 1.52 11.47
N GLN A 116 7.70 2.78 11.88
CA GLN A 116 8.26 3.85 11.06
C GLN A 116 9.79 3.73 10.95
N TYR A 117 10.33 3.98 9.76
CA TYR A 117 11.76 4.14 9.56
C TYR A 117 12.18 5.61 9.60
N LYS A 118 12.68 6.06 10.76
CA LYS A 118 13.09 7.47 11.00
C LYS A 118 11.97 8.48 10.64
N LYS A 119 12.20 9.79 10.73
CA LYS A 119 11.21 10.82 10.32
C LYS A 119 11.21 11.05 8.80
N TYR A 120 10.90 10.02 8.00
CA TYR A 120 10.67 10.18 6.56
C TYR A 120 9.16 10.17 6.26
N SER A 121 8.68 11.15 5.50
CA SER A 121 7.31 11.25 4.99
C SER A 121 7.31 12.05 3.69
N SER A 122 6.43 11.74 2.73
CA SER A 122 6.26 12.54 1.52
C SER A 122 6.04 14.03 1.81
N ARG A 123 5.36 14.37 2.92
CA ARG A 123 5.15 15.75 3.36
C ARG A 123 6.44 16.50 3.69
N VAL A 124 7.45 15.78 4.20
CA VAL A 124 8.77 16.35 4.53
C VAL A 124 9.58 16.60 3.26
N ILE A 125 9.39 15.79 2.23
CA ILE A 125 10.15 15.87 0.97
C ILE A 125 9.62 16.98 0.07
N THR A 126 8.31 17.22 0.08
CA THR A 126 7.67 18.27 -0.73
C THR A 126 7.70 19.66 -0.08
N ALA A 127 8.37 19.83 1.06
CA ALA A 127 8.43 21.09 1.80
C ALA A 127 9.54 22.05 1.32
N HIS A 128 10.15 21.76 0.17
CA HIS A 128 11.18 22.57 -0.49
C HIS A 128 10.68 23.11 -1.83
#